data_AF-A0A537IS37-F1
#
_entry.id   AF-A0A537IS37-F1
#
_cell.length_a   1.000
_cell.length_b   1.000
_cell.length_c   1.000
_cell.angle_alpha   90.00
_cell.angle_beta   90.00
_cell.angle_gamma   90.00
#
_symmetry.space_group_name_H-M   'P 1'
#
loop_
_entity.id
_entity.type
_entity.pdbx_description
1 polymer ?
#
loop_
_entity_poly.entity_id
_entity_poly.type
_entity_poly.pdbx_seq_one_letter_code
_entity_poly.pdbx_strand_id
1 'polypeptide(L)'
;MLRERCLWNLSDRRPDDLIHIGNYIYPALKEGIVKEFYWIVPDSFMKSPAQRKNLVRQFQILNSANPRAMKTITITDHRLVAEMDNTKVIACTLSHLPEVQEAMLLDIDTDFLMPEPGVSARAGDDLWKQLPWIWPDELVARLKDKGVRTDFVTIAYSVEGGFTPLPYKYLGDELALRLKHPELPERHRERLGHKRRGAFYLHDNEPEKAIAEHEMAVVLAPEDASSHFALAYLYDKKGFSDRGAARYCQAVQLDPTYATAYNNFGPVYQSLGIDDHAQEEYQRILRWDPQNADAQYGLAELLAQHERWEAASSLYRTVIESRPDHAKAHRGLGYVYAKRGLWDEAISQLDRVIALQPYSGFAHFWLGEAYFHQRRWDEAIEAYRVALRCGVRTVTTRRRLGRLYLRRRNFHKALKQYRMGLRAWGWRTLIWIRSRSRTLFKRLSRERQSCSL
;
A
#
# COMPACT_ATOMS: atom_id res chain seq x y z
N MET A 1 14.52 -34.19 26.10
CA MET A 1 15.50 -34.00 25.02
C MET A 1 14.88 -33.53 23.69
N LEU A 2 13.69 -32.90 23.69
CA LEU A 2 13.12 -32.23 22.50
C LEU A 2 13.13 -30.70 22.68
N ARG A 3 14.29 -30.16 23.04
CA ARG A 3 14.54 -28.71 22.99
C ARG A 3 15.81 -28.52 22.17
N GLU A 4 15.74 -27.59 21.20
CA GLU A 4 16.85 -27.02 20.41
C GLU A 4 17.18 -27.59 19.02
N ARG A 5 16.31 -28.38 18.38
CA ARG A 5 16.33 -28.48 16.90
C ARG A 5 14.92 -28.31 16.36
N CYS A 6 14.68 -27.23 15.61
CA CYS A 6 13.57 -27.25 14.66
C CYS A 6 13.83 -28.43 13.73
N LEU A 7 12.87 -29.36 13.64
CA LEU A 7 12.91 -30.51 12.71
C LEU A 7 13.11 -30.08 11.24
N TRP A 8 12.89 -28.79 10.96
CA TRP A 8 12.83 -28.19 9.63
C TRP A 8 13.80 -26.99 9.53
N ASN A 9 15.09 -27.19 9.83
CA ASN A 9 16.06 -26.11 9.75
C ASN A 9 16.44 -25.78 8.29
N LEU A 10 15.65 -24.91 7.65
CA LEU A 10 15.89 -24.39 6.29
C LEU A 10 16.93 -23.25 6.25
N SER A 11 17.49 -22.84 7.41
CA SER A 11 18.37 -21.66 7.48
C SER A 11 19.79 -21.89 6.93
N ASP A 12 20.21 -23.14 6.73
CA ASP A 12 21.51 -23.49 6.14
C ASP A 12 21.48 -23.64 4.60
N ARG A 13 20.35 -23.27 3.96
CA ARG A 13 20.14 -23.46 2.52
C ARG A 13 20.73 -22.32 1.70
N ARG A 14 21.28 -22.63 0.52
CA ARG A 14 21.67 -21.59 -0.45
C ARG A 14 20.41 -20.95 -1.06
N PRO A 15 20.41 -19.63 -1.31
CA PRO A 15 19.27 -18.93 -1.90
C PRO A 15 18.77 -19.51 -3.23
N ASP A 16 19.65 -20.18 -3.99
CA ASP A 16 19.36 -20.71 -5.32
C ASP A 16 18.76 -22.13 -5.31
N ASP A 17 18.73 -22.80 -4.16
CA ASP A 17 18.17 -24.13 -4.05
C ASP A 17 16.63 -24.04 -3.97
N LEU A 18 15.92 -24.40 -5.04
CA LEU A 18 14.44 -24.39 -5.10
C LEU A 18 13.80 -25.38 -4.12
N ILE A 19 12.81 -24.95 -3.30
CA ILE A 19 12.07 -25.88 -2.43
C ILE A 19 11.13 -26.68 -3.33
N HIS A 20 11.50 -27.91 -3.65
CA HIS A 20 10.55 -28.86 -4.21
C HIS A 20 10.08 -29.84 -3.14
N ILE A 21 8.90 -30.43 -3.37
CA ILE A 21 8.25 -31.37 -2.44
C ILE A 21 9.23 -32.43 -1.92
N GLY A 22 10.16 -32.90 -2.76
CA GLY A 22 11.15 -33.89 -2.37
C GLY A 22 12.24 -33.48 -1.39
N ASN A 23 12.45 -32.19 -1.15
CA ASN A 23 13.31 -31.76 -0.06
C ASN A 23 12.48 -31.33 1.16
N TYR A 24 11.21 -30.96 0.95
CA TYR A 24 10.30 -30.54 2.01
C TYR A 24 9.77 -31.71 2.84
N ILE A 25 9.23 -32.78 2.23
CA ILE A 25 8.58 -33.86 2.99
C ILE A 25 9.50 -35.04 3.30
N TYR A 26 10.54 -35.23 2.48
CA TYR A 26 11.38 -36.43 2.50
C TYR A 26 12.08 -36.69 3.84
N PRO A 27 12.59 -35.68 4.58
CA PRO A 27 13.16 -35.92 5.91
C PRO A 27 12.18 -36.61 6.87
N ALA A 28 10.91 -36.19 6.89
CA ALA A 28 9.89 -36.81 7.76
C ALA A 28 9.46 -38.20 7.30
N LEU A 29 9.48 -38.47 5.99
CA LEU A 29 9.29 -39.82 5.45
C LEU A 29 10.43 -40.74 5.93
N LYS A 30 11.68 -40.30 5.77
CA LYS A 30 12.88 -41.06 6.13
C LYS A 30 12.97 -41.37 7.63
N GLU A 31 12.54 -40.44 8.49
CA GLU A 31 12.52 -40.63 9.94
C GLU A 31 11.32 -41.45 10.44
N GLY A 32 10.41 -41.88 9.54
CA GLY A 32 9.23 -42.68 9.90
C GLY A 32 8.18 -41.91 10.70
N ILE A 33 8.20 -40.58 10.62
CA ILE A 33 7.23 -39.70 11.32
C ILE A 33 5.87 -39.76 10.64
N VAL A 34 5.84 -39.95 9.32
CA VAL A 34 4.64 -39.91 8.49
C VAL A 34 4.25 -41.33 8.05
N LYS A 35 3.04 -41.74 8.43
CA LYS A 35 2.45 -43.03 8.05
C LYS A 35 1.98 -43.04 6.59
N GLU A 36 1.27 -41.99 6.18
CA GLU A 36 0.79 -41.77 4.81
C GLU A 36 0.85 -40.27 4.51
N PHE A 37 1.16 -39.91 3.26
CA PHE A 37 1.19 -38.54 2.80
C PHE A 37 0.18 -38.33 1.67
N TYR A 38 -0.65 -37.29 1.79
CA TYR A 38 -1.64 -36.91 0.79
C TYR A 38 -1.32 -35.54 0.19
N TRP A 39 -1.07 -35.51 -1.12
CA TRP A 39 -1.01 -34.29 -1.92
C TRP A 39 -2.35 -34.04 -2.59
N ILE A 40 -3.11 -33.08 -2.06
CA ILE A 40 -4.41 -32.73 -2.61
C ILE A 40 -4.23 -31.71 -3.73
N VAL A 41 -4.80 -32.01 -4.91
CA VAL A 41 -4.85 -31.09 -6.05
C VAL A 41 -6.29 -30.70 -6.38
N PRO A 42 -6.53 -29.57 -7.08
CA PRO A 42 -7.87 -29.21 -7.54
C PRO A 42 -8.53 -30.32 -8.39
N ASP A 43 -9.86 -30.42 -8.37
CA ASP A 43 -10.61 -31.49 -9.07
C ASP A 43 -10.44 -31.48 -10.60
N SER A 44 -10.14 -30.33 -11.16
CA SER A 44 -9.81 -30.15 -12.58
C SER A 44 -8.39 -30.56 -12.93
N PHE A 45 -7.46 -30.56 -11.97
CA PHE A 45 -6.03 -30.72 -12.22
C PHE A 45 -5.71 -32.06 -12.90
N MET A 46 -6.38 -33.13 -12.46
CA MET A 46 -6.18 -34.48 -13.02
C MET A 46 -6.89 -34.69 -14.37
N LYS A 47 -7.75 -33.76 -14.81
CA LYS A 47 -8.41 -33.83 -16.12
C LYS A 47 -7.47 -33.46 -17.27
N SER A 48 -6.45 -32.63 -17.01
CA SER A 48 -5.48 -32.20 -18.03
C SER A 48 -4.33 -33.21 -18.17
N PRO A 49 -4.08 -33.77 -19.38
CA PRO A 49 -2.92 -34.63 -19.62
C PRO A 49 -1.58 -33.95 -19.32
N ALA A 50 -1.47 -32.64 -19.57
CA ALA A 50 -0.25 -31.88 -19.31
C ALA A 50 0.04 -31.72 -17.81
N GLN A 51 -0.99 -31.41 -17.02
CA GLN A 51 -0.87 -31.30 -15.56
C GLN A 51 -0.58 -32.65 -14.91
N ARG A 52 -1.22 -33.73 -15.38
CA ARG A 52 -0.87 -35.11 -14.97
C ARG A 52 0.60 -35.42 -15.24
N LYS A 53 1.11 -35.10 -16.43
CA LYS A 53 2.53 -35.30 -16.77
C LYS A 53 3.46 -34.48 -15.86
N ASN A 54 3.08 -33.25 -15.51
CA ASN A 54 3.85 -32.43 -14.58
C ASN A 54 3.88 -33.04 -13.16
N LEU A 55 2.74 -33.50 -12.64
CA LEU A 55 2.68 -34.17 -11.35
C LEU A 55 3.55 -35.43 -11.30
N VAL A 56 3.48 -36.27 -12.34
CA VAL A 56 4.37 -37.44 -12.48
C VAL A 56 5.84 -37.01 -12.45
N ARG A 57 6.20 -35.92 -13.14
CA ARG A 57 7.56 -35.37 -13.12
C ARG A 57 7.96 -34.89 -11.72
N GLN A 58 7.09 -34.24 -10.97
CA GLN A 58 7.35 -33.83 -9.57
C GLN A 58 7.63 -35.06 -8.69
N PHE A 59 6.86 -36.14 -8.88
CA PHE A 59 7.13 -37.40 -8.20
C PHE A 59 8.46 -38.04 -8.66
N GLN A 60 8.85 -37.91 -9.92
CA GLN A 60 10.15 -38.38 -10.40
C GLN A 60 11.33 -37.55 -9.87
N ILE A 61 11.15 -36.25 -9.58
CA ILE A 61 12.19 -35.42 -8.95
C ILE A 61 12.50 -35.90 -7.53
N LEU A 62 11.52 -36.48 -6.81
CA LEU A 62 11.78 -37.17 -5.54
C LEU A 62 12.83 -38.28 -5.70
N ASN A 63 12.82 -38.99 -6.83
CA ASN A 63 13.81 -40.05 -7.13
C ASN A 63 15.23 -39.50 -7.28
N SER A 64 15.39 -38.30 -7.86
CA SER A 64 16.71 -37.67 -7.94
C SER A 64 17.27 -37.27 -6.57
N ALA A 65 16.40 -37.01 -5.58
CA ALA A 65 16.80 -36.75 -4.21
C ALA A 65 17.16 -38.03 -3.43
N ASN A 66 16.51 -39.17 -3.73
CA ASN A 66 16.94 -40.49 -3.25
C ASN A 66 16.55 -41.64 -4.21
N PRO A 67 17.51 -42.22 -4.96
CA PRO A 67 17.27 -43.31 -5.92
C PRO A 67 16.73 -44.62 -5.34
N ARG A 68 16.78 -44.82 -4.01
CA ARG A 68 16.28 -46.02 -3.32
C ARG A 68 14.85 -45.90 -2.85
N ALA A 69 14.28 -44.69 -2.90
CA ALA A 69 13.02 -44.37 -2.26
C ALA A 69 11.81 -44.53 -3.17
N MET A 70 11.85 -45.26 -4.30
CA MET A 70 10.66 -45.41 -5.15
C MET A 70 10.40 -46.85 -5.55
N LYS A 71 9.33 -47.43 -4.98
CA LYS A 71 8.68 -48.62 -5.53
C LYS A 71 7.54 -48.14 -6.46
N THR A 72 7.40 -48.79 -7.61
CA THR A 72 6.44 -48.56 -8.72
C THR A 72 5.37 -47.46 -8.53
N ILE A 73 5.37 -46.45 -9.40
CA ILE A 73 4.29 -45.44 -9.46
C ILE A 73 3.07 -46.05 -10.16
N THR A 74 1.91 -45.98 -9.52
CA THR A 74 0.61 -46.33 -10.12
C THR A 74 -0.21 -45.08 -10.38
N ILE A 75 -0.79 -44.94 -11.57
CA ILE A 75 -1.55 -43.76 -11.99
C ILE A 75 -2.95 -44.19 -12.42
N THR A 76 -3.97 -43.52 -11.90
CA THR A 76 -5.38 -43.59 -12.34
C THR A 76 -5.86 -42.19 -12.75
N ASP A 77 -7.11 -42.08 -13.20
CA ASP A 77 -7.69 -40.79 -13.60
C ASP A 77 -7.82 -39.77 -12.46
N HIS A 78 -7.80 -40.21 -11.20
CA HIS A 78 -8.04 -39.35 -10.04
C HIS A 78 -6.98 -39.48 -8.95
N ARG A 79 -6.04 -40.43 -9.08
CA ARG A 79 -5.03 -40.71 -8.07
C ARG A 79 -3.69 -41.08 -8.70
N LEU A 80 -2.62 -40.66 -8.07
CA LEU A 80 -1.28 -41.16 -8.28
C LEU A 80 -0.79 -41.70 -6.94
N VAL A 81 -0.27 -42.93 -6.93
CA VAL A 81 0.24 -43.59 -5.73
C VAL A 81 1.69 -43.99 -5.99
N ALA A 82 2.56 -43.59 -5.08
CA ALA A 82 3.95 -44.03 -5.00
C ALA A 82 4.23 -44.55 -3.59
N GLU A 83 5.24 -45.40 -3.46
CA GLU A 83 5.74 -45.84 -2.15
C GLU A 83 7.20 -45.42 -2.00
N MET A 84 7.49 -44.72 -0.90
CA MET A 84 8.79 -44.16 -0.58
C MET A 84 9.23 -44.52 0.83
N ASP A 85 10.37 -45.22 0.96
CA ASP A 85 10.88 -45.71 2.25
C ASP A 85 9.80 -46.44 3.10
N ASN A 86 8.94 -47.21 2.41
CA ASN A 86 7.76 -47.92 2.95
C ASN A 86 6.58 -47.02 3.39
N THR A 87 6.61 -45.72 3.10
CA THR A 87 5.50 -44.78 3.28
C THR A 87 4.74 -44.58 1.97
N LYS A 88 3.41 -44.59 2.03
CA LYS A 88 2.59 -44.27 0.85
C LYS A 88 2.53 -42.76 0.63
N VAL A 89 2.84 -42.34 -0.58
CA VAL A 89 2.73 -40.95 -1.05
C VAL A 89 1.66 -40.92 -2.14
N ILE A 90 0.54 -40.27 -1.83
CA ILE A 90 -0.68 -40.31 -2.65
C ILE A 90 -0.98 -38.88 -3.10
N ALA A 91 -1.05 -38.65 -4.42
CA ALA A 91 -1.68 -37.43 -4.93
C ALA A 91 -3.10 -37.75 -5.39
N CYS A 92 -4.09 -36.96 -4.96
CA CYS A 92 -5.49 -37.14 -5.35
C CYS A 92 -6.22 -35.82 -5.44
N THR A 93 -7.36 -35.80 -6.11
CA THR A 93 -8.23 -34.61 -6.08
C THR A 93 -8.98 -34.50 -4.75
N LEU A 94 -9.43 -33.30 -4.39
CA LEU A 94 -10.20 -33.06 -3.17
C LEU A 94 -11.45 -33.95 -3.08
N SER A 95 -12.20 -34.10 -4.19
CA SER A 95 -13.39 -34.97 -4.24
C SER A 95 -13.06 -36.45 -4.02
N HIS A 96 -11.83 -36.87 -4.36
CA HIS A 96 -11.34 -38.25 -4.22
C HIS A 96 -10.44 -38.45 -3.00
N LEU A 97 -10.36 -37.48 -2.08
CA LEU A 97 -9.76 -37.69 -0.77
C LEU A 97 -10.56 -38.82 -0.06
N PRO A 98 -9.88 -39.85 0.50
CA PRO A 98 -10.58 -40.86 1.27
C PRO A 98 -11.16 -40.26 2.55
N GLU A 99 -12.08 -40.98 3.18
CA GLU A 99 -12.48 -40.66 4.54
C GLU A 99 -11.30 -40.88 5.48
N VAL A 100 -10.95 -39.89 6.30
CA VAL A 100 -9.81 -39.98 7.22
C VAL A 100 -10.30 -39.82 8.66
N GLN A 101 -10.16 -40.88 9.45
CA GLN A 101 -10.58 -40.90 10.86
C GLN A 101 -9.40 -40.74 11.83
N GLU A 102 -8.17 -40.82 11.33
CA GLU A 102 -6.93 -40.66 12.11
C GLU A 102 -6.54 -39.18 12.26
N ALA A 103 -5.70 -38.87 13.24
CA ALA A 103 -5.13 -37.53 13.38
C ALA A 103 -4.21 -37.22 12.19
N MET A 104 -4.35 -36.04 11.62
CA MET A 104 -3.53 -35.58 10.50
C MET A 104 -2.94 -34.20 10.77
N LEU A 105 -1.77 -33.95 10.19
CA LEU A 105 -1.24 -32.60 10.00
C LEU A 105 -1.74 -32.10 8.64
N LEU A 106 -2.56 -31.05 8.67
CA LEU A 106 -3.09 -30.41 7.48
C LEU A 106 -2.26 -29.17 7.14
N ASP A 107 -1.52 -29.24 6.04
CA ASP A 107 -0.72 -28.11 5.53
C ASP A 107 -1.40 -27.54 4.28
N ILE A 108 -1.88 -26.30 4.36
CA ILE A 108 -2.63 -25.66 3.27
C ILE A 108 -1.92 -24.40 2.81
N ASP A 109 -1.41 -24.43 1.58
CA ASP A 109 -0.99 -23.21 0.91
C ASP A 109 -2.19 -22.39 0.46
N THR A 110 -2.19 -21.08 0.72
CA THR A 110 -3.27 -20.17 0.28
C THR A 110 -3.42 -20.08 -1.24
N ASP A 111 -2.37 -20.37 -2.00
CA ASP A 111 -2.42 -20.40 -3.46
C ASP A 111 -3.24 -21.59 -3.98
N PHE A 112 -3.45 -22.64 -3.15
CA PHE A 112 -4.39 -23.72 -3.42
C PHE A 112 -5.80 -23.18 -3.65
N LEU A 113 -6.17 -22.02 -3.11
CA LEU A 113 -7.49 -21.43 -3.31
C LEU A 113 -7.59 -20.66 -4.65
N MET A 114 -6.47 -20.28 -5.23
CA MET A 114 -6.38 -19.37 -6.38
C MET A 114 -6.64 -20.09 -7.72
N PRO A 115 -7.07 -19.38 -8.80
CA PRO A 115 -7.52 -20.00 -10.02
C PRO A 115 -6.57 -21.07 -10.54
N GLU A 116 -7.16 -22.04 -11.23
CA GLU A 116 -6.51 -23.30 -11.56
C GLU A 116 -5.11 -23.13 -12.17
N PRO A 117 -4.13 -23.97 -11.80
CA PRO A 117 -2.74 -23.91 -12.29
C PRO A 117 -2.52 -23.97 -13.83
N GLY A 118 -3.59 -24.12 -14.62
CA GLY A 118 -3.58 -24.04 -16.08
C GLY A 118 -3.82 -22.63 -16.64
N VAL A 119 -4.31 -21.71 -15.81
CA VAL A 119 -4.43 -20.28 -16.09
C VAL A 119 -3.25 -19.60 -15.40
N SER A 120 -2.03 -19.85 -15.88
CA SER A 120 -0.85 -19.18 -15.32
C SER A 120 -1.05 -17.67 -15.42
N ALA A 121 -1.13 -17.00 -14.26
CA ALA A 121 -1.12 -15.54 -14.23
C ALA A 121 0.12 -15.06 -14.99
N ARG A 122 -0.08 -14.35 -16.09
CA ARG A 122 1.01 -13.77 -16.87
C ARG A 122 1.50 -12.52 -16.15
N ALA A 123 2.77 -12.16 -16.38
CA ALA A 123 3.26 -10.85 -15.98
C ALA A 123 2.36 -9.77 -16.61
N GLY A 124 1.58 -9.06 -15.79
CA GLY A 124 0.60 -8.05 -16.22
C GLY A 124 -0.87 -8.38 -15.94
N ASP A 125 -1.20 -9.59 -15.50
CA ASP A 125 -2.58 -9.92 -15.12
C ASP A 125 -3.00 -9.17 -13.83
N ASP A 126 -4.19 -8.59 -13.84
CA ASP A 126 -4.75 -7.92 -12.66
C ASP A 126 -5.23 -8.97 -11.67
N LEU A 127 -4.33 -9.40 -10.79
CA LEU A 127 -4.59 -10.42 -9.75
C LEU A 127 -5.85 -10.09 -8.94
N TRP A 128 -6.14 -8.81 -8.71
CA TRP A 128 -7.33 -8.39 -7.99
C TRP A 128 -8.66 -8.77 -8.65
N LYS A 129 -8.67 -9.11 -9.95
CA LYS A 129 -9.85 -9.57 -10.66
C LYS A 129 -10.02 -11.08 -10.65
N GLN A 130 -9.06 -11.85 -10.14
CA GLN A 130 -9.19 -13.30 -10.13
C GLN A 130 -10.05 -13.75 -8.95
N LEU A 131 -10.93 -14.70 -9.22
CA LEU A 131 -11.74 -15.36 -8.20
C LEU A 131 -11.10 -16.70 -7.82
N PRO A 132 -11.17 -17.10 -6.54
CA PRO A 132 -10.71 -18.42 -6.14
C PRO A 132 -11.57 -19.51 -6.79
N TRP A 133 -10.99 -20.68 -7.12
CA TRP A 133 -11.80 -21.80 -7.63
C TRP A 133 -12.59 -22.49 -6.51
N ILE A 134 -12.16 -22.31 -5.26
CA ILE A 134 -12.86 -22.78 -4.07
C ILE A 134 -12.77 -21.73 -2.97
N TRP A 135 -13.93 -21.38 -2.40
CA TRP A 135 -13.97 -20.46 -1.26
C TRP A 135 -13.64 -21.19 0.05
N PRO A 136 -13.08 -20.49 1.06
CA PRO A 136 -12.69 -21.13 2.31
C PRO A 136 -13.78 -21.92 3.05
N ASP A 137 -15.05 -21.48 3.01
CA ASP A 137 -16.17 -22.24 3.55
C ASP A 137 -16.41 -23.55 2.82
N GLU A 138 -16.39 -23.50 1.50
CA GLU A 138 -16.61 -24.69 0.68
C GLU A 138 -15.49 -25.71 0.92
N LEU A 139 -14.23 -25.26 1.00
CA LEU A 139 -13.11 -26.13 1.34
C LEU A 139 -13.30 -26.78 2.72
N VAL A 140 -13.62 -25.99 3.75
CA VAL A 140 -13.84 -26.50 5.11
C VAL A 140 -15.02 -27.49 5.15
N ALA A 141 -16.10 -27.21 4.42
CA ALA A 141 -17.25 -28.10 4.34
C ALA A 141 -16.88 -29.45 3.69
N ARG A 142 -16.13 -29.42 2.57
CA ARG A 142 -15.67 -30.63 1.88
C ARG A 142 -14.67 -31.44 2.73
N LEU A 143 -13.78 -30.80 3.45
CA LEU A 143 -12.86 -31.48 4.38
C LEU A 143 -13.66 -32.18 5.50
N LYS A 144 -14.64 -31.50 6.08
CA LYS A 144 -15.51 -32.05 7.12
C LYS A 144 -16.31 -33.26 6.62
N ASP A 145 -16.82 -33.21 5.39
CA ASP A 145 -17.51 -34.34 4.74
C ASP A 145 -16.61 -35.59 4.62
N LYS A 146 -15.29 -35.40 4.49
CA LYS A 146 -14.29 -36.48 4.47
C LYS A 146 -13.82 -36.93 5.86
N GLY A 147 -14.45 -36.44 6.93
CA GLY A 147 -14.03 -36.73 8.31
C GLY A 147 -12.70 -36.09 8.71
N VAL A 148 -12.14 -35.20 7.87
CA VAL A 148 -10.84 -34.57 8.14
C VAL A 148 -10.93 -33.72 9.41
N ARG A 149 -10.13 -34.11 10.40
CA ARG A 149 -9.96 -33.37 11.63
C ARG A 149 -9.02 -32.18 11.42
N THR A 150 -9.36 -31.04 12.03
CA THR A 150 -8.63 -29.78 11.88
C THR A 150 -7.88 -29.39 13.16
N ASP A 151 -7.45 -30.39 13.94
CA ASP A 151 -6.77 -30.17 15.22
C ASP A 151 -5.34 -29.62 15.03
N PHE A 152 -4.68 -29.99 13.93
CA PHE A 152 -3.33 -29.56 13.59
C PHE A 152 -3.31 -29.04 12.16
N VAL A 153 -3.46 -27.72 12.01
CA VAL A 153 -3.48 -27.06 10.72
C VAL A 153 -2.40 -25.98 10.63
N THR A 154 -1.63 -26.03 9.56
CA THR A 154 -0.76 -24.95 9.11
C THR A 154 -1.37 -24.34 7.86
N ILE A 155 -1.40 -23.01 7.81
CA ILE A 155 -1.79 -22.25 6.63
C ILE A 155 -0.55 -21.49 6.17
N ALA A 156 -0.04 -21.88 5.03
CA ALA A 156 1.13 -21.30 4.43
C ALA A 156 0.72 -20.24 3.40
N TYR A 157 1.38 -19.10 3.47
CA TYR A 157 1.22 -18.03 2.50
C TYR A 157 2.34 -18.22 1.48
N SER A 158 2.07 -18.97 0.39
CA SER A 158 3.05 -19.49 -0.59
C SER A 158 4.16 -18.51 -0.98
N VAL A 159 5.38 -19.04 -1.03
CA VAL A 159 6.64 -18.31 -1.10
C VAL A 159 7.53 -18.93 -2.19
N GLU A 160 7.47 -18.43 -3.44
CA GLU A 160 8.55 -18.46 -4.46
C GLU A 160 8.20 -17.43 -5.57
N GLY A 161 8.69 -16.18 -5.62
CA GLY A 161 9.59 -15.42 -4.77
C GLY A 161 8.94 -14.64 -3.62
N GLY A 162 7.91 -15.22 -3.00
CA GLY A 162 7.92 -15.17 -1.55
C GLY A 162 6.67 -14.72 -0.79
N PHE A 163 5.60 -14.36 -1.51
CA PHE A 163 4.41 -13.82 -0.88
C PHE A 163 3.16 -14.31 -1.61
N THR A 164 2.17 -14.83 -0.86
CA THR A 164 0.78 -14.76 -1.29
C THR A 164 0.50 -13.34 -1.71
N PRO A 165 0.05 -13.09 -2.96
CA PRO A 165 -0.34 -11.75 -3.35
C PRO A 165 -1.26 -11.20 -2.28
N LEU A 166 -0.94 -10.02 -1.75
CA LEU A 166 -1.74 -9.38 -0.70
C LEU A 166 -3.25 -9.34 -0.97
N PRO A 167 -3.73 -9.24 -2.24
CA PRO A 167 -5.16 -9.33 -2.53
C PRO A 167 -5.81 -10.63 -2.06
N TYR A 168 -5.04 -11.70 -1.87
CA TYR A 168 -5.53 -13.03 -1.50
C TYR A 168 -5.17 -13.44 -0.09
N LYS A 169 -4.34 -12.66 0.62
CA LYS A 169 -4.01 -12.91 2.03
C LYS A 169 -5.28 -13.14 2.86
N TYR A 170 -6.34 -12.39 2.57
CA TYR A 170 -7.60 -12.50 3.30
C TYR A 170 -8.28 -13.87 3.16
N LEU A 171 -8.01 -14.64 2.10
CA LEU A 171 -8.55 -15.99 1.93
C LEU A 171 -7.93 -16.95 2.95
N GLY A 172 -6.62 -16.82 3.20
CA GLY A 172 -5.92 -17.54 4.27
C GLY A 172 -6.44 -17.13 5.65
N ASP A 173 -6.63 -15.82 5.87
CA ASP A 173 -7.17 -15.31 7.14
C ASP A 173 -8.62 -15.80 7.37
N GLU A 174 -9.45 -15.84 6.32
CA GLU A 174 -10.80 -16.41 6.37
C GLU A 174 -10.77 -17.93 6.63
N LEU A 175 -9.88 -18.66 5.96
CA LEU A 175 -9.72 -20.10 6.15
C LEU A 175 -9.34 -20.43 7.60
N ALA A 176 -8.35 -19.71 8.14
CA ALA A 176 -7.93 -19.85 9.55
C ALA A 176 -9.10 -19.60 10.51
N LEU A 177 -9.90 -18.57 10.23
CA LEU A 177 -11.06 -18.23 11.03
C LEU A 177 -12.11 -19.35 11.01
N ARG A 178 -12.41 -19.91 9.83
CA ARG A 178 -13.41 -20.99 9.66
C ARG A 178 -12.99 -22.32 10.27
N LEU A 179 -11.71 -22.67 10.15
CA LEU A 179 -11.17 -23.90 10.76
C LEU A 179 -11.21 -23.85 12.29
N LYS A 180 -11.04 -22.66 12.88
CA LYS A 180 -11.13 -22.45 14.34
C LYS A 180 -12.55 -22.36 14.86
N HIS A 181 -13.47 -21.84 14.04
CA HIS A 181 -14.85 -21.55 14.44
C HIS A 181 -15.83 -22.21 13.46
N PRO A 182 -16.30 -23.43 13.75
CA PRO A 182 -17.25 -24.16 12.91
C PRO A 182 -18.54 -23.38 12.64
N GLU A 183 -18.94 -22.54 13.59
CA GLU A 183 -20.06 -21.60 13.46
C GLU A 183 -19.56 -20.17 13.64
N LEU A 184 -19.52 -19.41 12.55
CA LEU A 184 -19.12 -18.01 12.60
C LEU A 184 -20.27 -17.12 13.08
N PRO A 185 -20.01 -16.19 14.01
CA PRO A 185 -20.97 -15.15 14.39
C PRO A 185 -21.49 -14.39 13.15
N GLU A 186 -22.75 -13.95 13.21
CA GLU A 186 -23.43 -13.29 12.10
C GLU A 186 -22.64 -12.11 11.52
N ARG A 187 -22.11 -11.23 12.37
CA ARG A 187 -21.24 -10.11 11.99
C ARG A 187 -20.06 -10.53 11.10
N HIS A 188 -19.42 -11.68 11.40
CA HIS A 188 -18.32 -12.20 10.57
C HIS A 188 -18.83 -12.77 9.25
N ARG A 189 -19.96 -13.48 9.25
CA ARG A 189 -20.58 -14.01 8.03
C ARG A 189 -20.98 -12.88 7.08
N GLU A 190 -21.62 -11.83 7.58
CA GLU A 190 -22.02 -10.66 6.81
C GLU A 190 -20.81 -9.95 6.20
N ARG A 191 -19.79 -9.63 7.02
CA ARG A 191 -18.54 -9.01 6.55
C ARG A 191 -17.89 -9.83 5.43
N LEU A 192 -17.77 -11.14 5.61
CA LEU A 192 -17.19 -12.02 4.59
C LEU A 192 -18.05 -12.04 3.31
N GLY A 193 -19.38 -12.03 3.45
CA GLY A 193 -20.31 -11.91 2.32
C GLY A 193 -20.11 -10.61 1.52
N HIS A 194 -19.94 -9.48 2.21
CA HIS A 194 -19.61 -8.20 1.58
C HIS A 194 -18.28 -8.28 0.82
N LYS A 195 -17.21 -8.80 1.43
CA LYS A 195 -15.91 -8.97 0.75
C LYS A 195 -16.02 -9.87 -0.48
N ARG A 196 -16.81 -10.94 -0.41
CA ARG A 196 -17.05 -11.86 -1.52
C ARG A 196 -17.73 -11.17 -2.69
N ARG A 197 -18.82 -10.45 -2.43
CA ARG A 197 -19.50 -9.63 -3.46
C ARG A 197 -18.59 -8.56 -4.03
N GLY A 198 -17.77 -7.91 -3.20
CA GLY A 198 -16.75 -6.97 -3.62
C GLY A 198 -15.76 -7.57 -4.63
N ALA A 199 -15.29 -8.80 -4.38
CA ALA A 199 -14.42 -9.53 -5.30
C ALA A 199 -15.12 -9.87 -6.63
N PHE A 200 -16.39 -10.30 -6.59
CA PHE A 200 -17.19 -10.53 -7.82
C PHE A 200 -17.37 -9.25 -8.64
N TYR A 201 -17.75 -8.14 -8.00
CA TYR A 201 -17.87 -6.86 -8.72
C TYR A 201 -16.54 -6.40 -9.32
N LEU A 202 -15.42 -6.65 -8.63
CA LEU A 202 -14.10 -6.32 -9.17
C LEU A 202 -13.73 -7.20 -10.37
N HIS A 203 -14.05 -8.50 -10.32
CA HIS A 203 -13.94 -9.43 -11.44
C HIS A 203 -14.73 -8.93 -12.66
N ASP A 204 -15.97 -8.51 -12.44
CA ASP A 204 -16.90 -7.99 -13.46
C ASP A 204 -16.57 -6.55 -13.90
N ASN A 205 -15.47 -5.97 -13.41
CA ASN A 205 -15.01 -4.62 -13.71
C ASN A 205 -16.02 -3.52 -13.32
N GLU A 206 -16.70 -3.70 -12.18
CA GLU A 206 -17.64 -2.78 -11.55
C GLU A 206 -17.06 -2.18 -10.24
N PRO A 207 -16.02 -1.33 -10.31
CA PRO A 207 -15.28 -0.89 -9.13
C PRO A 207 -16.10 -0.07 -8.13
N GLU A 208 -17.13 0.67 -8.56
CA GLU A 208 -18.00 1.43 -7.66
C GLU A 208 -18.83 0.52 -6.75
N LYS A 209 -19.36 -0.58 -7.30
CA LYS A 209 -20.10 -1.57 -6.51
C LYS A 209 -19.15 -2.31 -5.58
N ALA A 210 -17.94 -2.64 -6.05
CA ALA A 210 -16.91 -3.23 -5.20
C ALA A 210 -16.55 -2.32 -4.02
N ILE A 211 -16.38 -1.01 -4.24
CA ILE A 211 -16.13 -0.03 -3.19
C ILE A 211 -17.27 -0.04 -2.17
N ALA A 212 -18.53 0.01 -2.61
CA ALA A 212 -19.68 0.03 -1.69
C ALA A 212 -19.73 -1.22 -0.79
N GLU A 213 -19.45 -2.40 -1.35
CA GLU A 213 -19.39 -3.64 -0.59
C GLU A 213 -18.25 -3.64 0.44
N HIS A 214 -17.06 -3.21 0.05
CA HIS A 214 -15.93 -3.13 0.98
C HIS A 214 -16.07 -2.03 2.02
N GLU A 215 -16.77 -0.93 1.72
CA GLU A 215 -17.13 0.10 2.71
C GLU A 215 -18.04 -0.50 3.78
N MET A 216 -19.03 -1.31 3.37
CA MET A 216 -19.89 -1.99 4.33
C MET A 216 -19.13 -3.05 5.15
N ALA A 217 -18.18 -3.77 4.55
CA ALA A 217 -17.30 -4.68 5.28
C ALA A 217 -16.48 -3.94 6.37
N VAL A 218 -16.00 -2.73 6.08
CA VAL A 218 -15.31 -1.88 7.06
C VAL A 218 -16.27 -1.32 8.13
N VAL A 219 -17.51 -0.98 7.78
CA VAL A 219 -18.52 -0.56 8.77
C VAL A 219 -18.81 -1.70 9.75
N LEU A 220 -18.96 -2.92 9.23
CA LEU A 220 -19.23 -4.10 10.04
C LEU A 220 -18.02 -4.47 10.89
N ALA A 221 -16.79 -4.39 10.36
CA ALA A 221 -15.56 -4.70 11.09
C ALA A 221 -14.45 -3.67 10.80
N PRO A 222 -14.44 -2.54 11.52
CA PRO A 222 -13.40 -1.52 11.38
C PRO A 222 -11.99 -2.03 11.69
N GLU A 223 -11.88 -3.13 12.44
CA GLU A 223 -10.64 -3.82 12.80
C GLU A 223 -10.11 -4.78 11.72
N ASP A 224 -10.83 -5.01 10.62
CA ASP A 224 -10.39 -5.91 9.55
C ASP A 224 -9.43 -5.21 8.58
N ALA A 225 -8.12 -5.40 8.81
CA ALA A 225 -7.05 -4.85 7.98
C ALA A 225 -7.24 -5.13 6.48
N SER A 226 -7.68 -6.34 6.14
CA SER A 226 -7.86 -6.77 4.75
C SER A 226 -8.96 -6.00 4.01
N SER A 227 -10.00 -5.57 4.72
CA SER A 227 -11.08 -4.75 4.16
C SER A 227 -10.62 -3.32 3.88
N HIS A 228 -9.79 -2.74 4.76
CA HIS A 228 -9.13 -1.46 4.49
C HIS A 228 -8.15 -1.57 3.32
N PHE A 229 -7.37 -2.64 3.24
CA PHE A 229 -6.43 -2.88 2.14
C PHE A 229 -7.14 -2.97 0.78
N ALA A 230 -8.27 -3.68 0.71
CA ALA A 230 -9.09 -3.76 -0.50
C ALA A 230 -9.67 -2.40 -0.92
N LEU A 231 -10.20 -1.62 0.02
CA LEU A 231 -10.66 -0.25 -0.27
C LEU A 231 -9.55 0.65 -0.75
N ALA A 232 -8.35 0.50 -0.17
CA ALA A 232 -7.21 1.31 -0.52
C ALA A 232 -6.82 1.13 -1.99
N TYR A 233 -6.74 -0.13 -2.43
CA TYR A 233 -6.52 -0.48 -3.84
C TYR A 233 -7.64 0.07 -4.74
N LEU A 234 -8.90 -0.11 -4.36
CA LEU A 234 -10.04 0.33 -5.17
C LEU A 234 -10.07 1.86 -5.32
N TYR A 235 -9.79 2.61 -4.25
CA TYR A 235 -9.70 4.06 -4.31
C TYR A 235 -8.53 4.52 -5.18
N ASP A 236 -7.37 3.88 -5.08
CA ASP A 236 -6.22 4.21 -5.93
C ASP A 236 -6.52 3.96 -7.41
N LYS A 237 -7.15 2.83 -7.74
CA LYS A 237 -7.62 2.49 -9.11
C LYS A 237 -8.61 3.52 -9.67
N LYS A 238 -9.38 4.19 -8.81
CA LYS A 238 -10.29 5.29 -9.17
C LYS A 238 -9.64 6.67 -9.19
N GLY A 239 -8.34 6.77 -8.87
CA GLY A 239 -7.61 8.04 -8.79
C GLY A 239 -7.85 8.83 -7.50
N PHE A 240 -8.48 8.24 -6.49
CA PHE A 240 -8.70 8.85 -5.17
C PHE A 240 -7.52 8.58 -4.23
N SER A 241 -6.31 8.98 -4.64
CA SER A 241 -5.05 8.62 -3.97
C SER A 241 -5.02 9.00 -2.48
N ASP A 242 -5.59 10.14 -2.07
CA ASP A 242 -5.65 10.54 -0.66
C ASP A 242 -6.49 9.56 0.20
N ARG A 243 -7.63 9.10 -0.34
CA ARG A 243 -8.49 8.10 0.33
C ARG A 243 -7.83 6.73 0.33
N GLY A 244 -7.18 6.37 -0.77
CA GLY A 244 -6.40 5.15 -0.90
C GLY A 244 -5.29 5.08 0.17
N ALA A 245 -4.48 6.13 0.26
CA ALA A 245 -3.41 6.24 1.26
C ALA A 245 -3.92 6.12 2.69
N ALA A 246 -5.03 6.81 3.03
CA ALA A 246 -5.62 6.71 4.37
C ALA A 246 -6.09 5.29 4.71
N ARG A 247 -6.66 4.56 3.75
CA ARG A 247 -7.08 3.17 3.94
C ARG A 247 -5.90 2.21 4.01
N TYR A 248 -4.85 2.40 3.20
CA TYR A 248 -3.62 1.61 3.31
C TYR A 248 -2.97 1.81 4.68
N CYS A 249 -2.89 3.05 5.15
CA CYS A 249 -2.41 3.40 6.47
C CYS A 249 -3.17 2.63 7.57
N GLN A 250 -4.50 2.62 7.51
CA GLN A 250 -5.33 1.88 8.47
C GLN A 250 -5.08 0.36 8.40
N ALA A 251 -4.94 -0.20 7.20
CA ALA A 251 -4.64 -1.63 7.02
C ALA A 251 -3.31 -2.02 7.67
N VAL A 252 -2.25 -1.25 7.42
CA VAL A 252 -0.90 -1.50 8.00
C VAL A 252 -0.87 -1.29 9.51
N GLN A 253 -1.62 -0.31 10.04
CA GLN A 253 -1.74 -0.11 11.48
C GLN A 253 -2.43 -1.29 12.18
N LEU A 254 -3.42 -1.91 11.53
CA LEU A 254 -4.16 -3.06 12.05
C LEU A 254 -3.38 -4.37 11.90
N ASP A 255 -2.70 -4.55 10.77
CA ASP A 255 -1.86 -5.70 10.47
C ASP A 255 -0.65 -5.27 9.64
N PRO A 256 0.54 -5.14 10.27
CA PRO A 256 1.77 -4.73 9.61
C PRO A 256 2.20 -5.63 8.45
N THR A 257 1.70 -6.88 8.36
CA THR A 257 2.03 -7.78 7.25
C THR A 257 1.45 -7.33 5.91
N TYR A 258 0.52 -6.37 5.92
CA TYR A 258 0.07 -5.69 4.70
C TYR A 258 1.11 -4.71 4.15
N ALA A 259 2.15 -4.35 4.91
CA ALA A 259 3.30 -3.61 4.40
C ALA A 259 4.24 -4.58 3.65
N THR A 260 4.24 -4.51 2.32
CA THR A 260 5.12 -5.31 1.47
C THR A 260 5.93 -4.47 0.49
N ALA A 261 7.06 -5.02 0.06
CA ALA A 261 7.89 -4.45 -0.98
C ALA A 261 7.18 -4.30 -2.36
N TYR A 262 5.97 -4.82 -2.54
CA TYR A 262 5.31 -4.78 -3.85
C TYR A 262 4.25 -3.68 -3.96
N ASN A 263 3.91 -3.01 -2.86
CA ASN A 263 3.13 -1.77 -2.94
C ASN A 263 4.03 -0.56 -2.70
N ASN A 264 3.70 0.56 -3.35
CA ASN A 264 4.38 1.82 -3.12
C ASN A 264 3.93 2.41 -1.76
N PHE A 265 4.61 2.02 -0.68
CA PHE A 265 4.34 2.53 0.67
C PHE A 265 4.98 3.88 0.98
N GLY A 266 5.85 4.39 0.11
CA GLY A 266 6.50 5.69 0.31
C GLY A 266 5.51 6.81 0.64
N PRO A 267 4.43 7.02 -0.15
CA PRO A 267 3.43 8.04 0.14
C PRO A 267 2.67 7.80 1.45
N VAL A 268 2.45 6.53 1.80
CA VAL A 268 1.74 6.11 3.02
C VAL A 268 2.58 6.45 4.25
N TYR A 269 3.84 6.02 4.28
CA TYR A 269 4.78 6.35 5.36
C TYR A 269 4.99 7.86 5.49
N GLN A 270 5.08 8.58 4.37
CA GLN A 270 5.18 10.04 4.39
C GLN A 270 3.93 10.71 4.98
N SER A 271 2.72 10.24 4.63
CA SER A 271 1.47 10.74 5.23
C SER A 271 1.35 10.46 6.73
N LEU A 272 2.00 9.39 7.19
CA LEU A 272 2.11 9.01 8.59
C LEU A 272 3.22 9.76 9.35
N GLY A 273 4.08 10.50 8.64
CA GLY A 273 5.27 11.15 9.19
C GLY A 273 6.38 10.17 9.61
N ILE A 274 6.38 8.96 9.04
CA ILE A 274 7.41 7.93 9.27
C ILE A 274 8.45 8.05 8.14
N ASP A 275 9.20 9.14 8.16
CA ASP A 275 10.04 9.58 7.04
C ASP A 275 11.15 8.59 6.67
N ASP A 276 11.76 7.92 7.65
CA ASP A 276 12.81 6.92 7.40
C ASP A 276 12.30 5.75 6.55
N HIS A 277 11.11 5.23 6.88
CA HIS A 277 10.49 4.13 6.13
C HIS A 277 10.02 4.60 4.75
N ALA A 278 9.53 5.84 4.63
CA ALA A 278 9.19 6.42 3.34
C ALA A 278 10.41 6.48 2.42
N GLN A 279 11.53 6.96 2.95
CA GLN A 279 12.79 7.05 2.20
C GLN A 279 13.29 5.68 1.75
N GLU A 280 13.32 4.69 2.66
CA GLU A 280 13.75 3.33 2.35
C GLU A 280 12.90 2.70 1.24
N GLU A 281 11.58 2.89 1.29
CA GLU A 281 10.67 2.38 0.26
C GLU A 281 10.87 3.03 -1.10
N TYR A 282 10.97 4.36 -1.15
CA TYR A 282 11.26 5.03 -2.42
C TYR A 282 12.60 4.58 -3.00
N GLN A 283 13.65 4.49 -2.18
CA GLN A 283 14.96 4.00 -2.62
C GLN A 283 14.89 2.55 -3.10
N ARG A 284 14.10 1.71 -2.43
CA ARG A 284 13.89 0.32 -2.85
C ARG A 284 13.24 0.26 -4.23
N ILE A 285 12.18 1.02 -4.49
CA ILE A 285 11.56 1.10 -5.82
C ILE A 285 12.59 1.55 -6.87
N LEU A 286 13.40 2.56 -6.56
CA LEU A 286 14.42 3.09 -7.47
C LEU A 286 15.60 2.14 -7.72
N ARG A 287 15.87 1.17 -6.83
CA ARG A 287 16.83 0.09 -7.10
C ARG A 287 16.34 -0.85 -8.19
N TRP A 288 15.03 -1.09 -8.26
CA TRP A 288 14.40 -2.00 -9.23
C TRP A 288 14.06 -1.29 -10.55
N ASP A 289 13.47 -0.10 -10.45
CA ASP A 289 13.14 0.77 -11.57
C ASP A 289 13.74 2.16 -11.33
N PRO A 290 14.99 2.39 -11.77
CA PRO A 290 15.66 3.69 -11.60
C PRO A 290 14.94 4.85 -12.27
N GLN A 291 14.06 4.61 -13.25
CA GLN A 291 13.32 5.63 -13.99
C GLN A 291 11.89 5.84 -13.45
N ASN A 292 11.55 5.22 -12.32
CA ASN A 292 10.23 5.36 -11.73
C ASN A 292 9.95 6.80 -11.28
N ALA A 293 9.29 7.58 -12.13
CA ALA A 293 9.04 9.00 -11.89
C ALA A 293 8.22 9.27 -10.62
N ASP A 294 7.33 8.36 -10.22
CA ASP A 294 6.50 8.55 -9.02
C ASP A 294 7.32 8.34 -7.73
N ALA A 295 8.21 7.35 -7.70
CA ALA A 295 9.14 7.15 -6.58
C ALA A 295 10.22 8.25 -6.52
N GLN A 296 10.75 8.69 -7.66
CA GLN A 296 11.68 9.83 -7.73
C GLN A 296 11.02 11.11 -7.19
N TYR A 297 9.76 11.36 -7.59
CA TYR A 297 8.99 12.51 -7.14
C TYR A 297 8.72 12.45 -5.63
N GLY A 298 8.27 11.30 -5.11
CA GLY A 298 8.01 11.11 -3.68
C GLY A 298 9.27 11.31 -2.82
N LEU A 299 10.40 10.74 -3.25
CA LEU A 299 11.69 10.96 -2.58
C LEU A 299 12.12 12.43 -2.65
N ALA A 300 11.88 13.12 -3.76
CA ALA A 300 12.16 14.54 -3.88
C ALA A 300 11.31 15.40 -2.91
N GLU A 301 10.02 15.09 -2.75
CA GLU A 301 9.16 15.75 -1.77
C GLU A 301 9.67 15.56 -0.34
N LEU A 302 10.03 14.32 0.02
CA LEU A 302 10.55 13.98 1.33
C LEU A 302 11.87 14.73 1.63
N LEU A 303 12.80 14.73 0.67
CA LEU A 303 14.06 15.46 0.78
C LEU A 303 13.84 16.98 0.90
N ALA A 304 12.88 17.53 0.16
CA ALA A 304 12.53 18.95 0.26
C ALA A 304 11.91 19.30 1.63
N GLN A 305 11.14 18.40 2.25
CA GLN A 305 10.61 18.58 3.60
C GLN A 305 11.72 18.66 4.64
N HIS A 306 12.81 17.89 4.47
CA HIS A 306 14.01 17.94 5.31
C HIS A 306 15.07 18.94 4.84
N GLU A 307 14.69 19.89 3.99
CA GLU A 307 15.55 20.98 3.50
C GLU A 307 16.82 20.49 2.77
N ARG A 308 16.80 19.27 2.22
CA ARG A 308 17.86 18.71 1.37
C ARG A 308 17.68 19.20 -0.08
N TRP A 309 17.82 20.50 -0.27
CA TRP A 309 17.41 21.21 -1.48
C TRP A 309 18.10 20.72 -2.76
N GLU A 310 19.41 20.51 -2.74
CA GLU A 310 20.19 20.06 -3.89
C GLU A 310 19.73 18.68 -4.37
N ALA A 311 19.63 17.72 -3.44
CA ALA A 311 19.18 16.37 -3.75
C ALA A 311 17.73 16.35 -4.28
N ALA A 312 16.83 17.10 -3.63
CA ALA A 312 15.44 17.25 -4.10
C ALA A 312 15.38 17.87 -5.51
N SER A 313 16.16 18.93 -5.78
CA SER A 313 16.20 19.58 -7.09
C SER A 313 16.71 18.67 -8.20
N SER A 314 17.63 17.76 -7.89
CA SER A 314 18.13 16.77 -8.84
C SER A 314 17.02 15.79 -9.23
N LEU A 315 16.32 15.23 -8.25
CA LEU A 315 15.24 14.27 -8.49
C LEU A 315 14.03 14.92 -9.19
N TYR A 316 13.66 16.15 -8.84
CA TYR A 316 12.59 16.82 -9.58
C TYR A 316 12.96 17.04 -11.06
N ARG A 317 14.22 17.32 -11.37
CA ARG A 317 14.67 17.45 -12.77
C ARG A 317 14.58 16.13 -13.53
N THR A 318 14.97 15.00 -12.93
CA THR A 318 14.85 13.69 -13.60
C THR A 318 13.38 13.32 -13.87
N VAL A 319 12.47 13.67 -12.94
CA VAL A 319 11.02 13.52 -13.16
C VAL A 319 10.53 14.40 -14.32
N ILE A 320 11.01 15.64 -14.43
CA ILE A 320 10.64 16.55 -15.52
C ILE A 320 11.24 16.10 -16.86
N GLU A 321 12.46 15.58 -16.88
CA GLU A 321 13.11 15.04 -18.08
C GLU A 321 12.32 13.87 -18.66
N SER A 322 11.80 13.00 -17.80
CA SER A 322 10.94 11.87 -18.21
C SER A 322 9.49 12.27 -18.49
N ARG A 323 8.94 13.23 -17.74
CA ARG A 323 7.56 13.71 -17.86
C ARG A 323 7.54 15.26 -17.90
N PRO A 324 7.76 15.89 -19.08
CA PRO A 324 7.88 17.35 -19.21
C PRO A 324 6.66 18.17 -18.79
N ASP A 325 5.48 17.54 -18.69
CA ASP A 325 4.23 18.19 -18.27
C ASP A 325 3.84 17.86 -16.82
N HIS A 326 4.77 17.32 -16.02
CA HIS A 326 4.52 16.96 -14.63
C HIS A 326 4.43 18.21 -13.72
N ALA A 327 3.26 18.83 -13.68
CA ALA A 327 3.01 20.10 -12.96
C ALA A 327 3.44 20.09 -11.49
N LYS A 328 3.27 18.97 -10.77
CA LYS A 328 3.70 18.84 -9.37
C LYS A 328 5.22 18.88 -9.21
N ALA A 329 5.97 18.35 -10.18
CA ALA A 329 7.44 18.33 -10.12
C ALA A 329 8.01 19.73 -10.43
N HIS A 330 7.46 20.43 -11.43
CA HIS A 330 7.77 21.84 -11.66
C HIS A 330 7.46 22.71 -10.44
N ARG A 331 6.34 22.46 -9.77
CA ARG A 331 5.96 23.15 -8.52
C ARG A 331 6.97 22.91 -7.42
N GLY A 332 7.37 21.65 -7.20
CA GLY A 332 8.39 21.28 -6.23
C GLY A 332 9.74 21.91 -6.53
N LEU A 333 10.21 21.81 -7.78
CA LEU A 333 11.47 22.39 -8.21
C LEU A 333 11.50 23.92 -8.07
N GLY A 334 10.43 24.61 -8.49
CA GLY A 334 10.31 26.06 -8.33
C GLY A 334 10.33 26.51 -6.87
N TYR A 335 9.69 25.73 -5.98
CA TYR A 335 9.76 25.96 -4.54
C TYR A 335 11.17 25.77 -3.98
N VAL A 336 11.86 24.70 -4.37
CA VAL A 336 13.23 24.42 -3.96
C VAL A 336 14.19 25.52 -4.41
N TYR A 337 14.08 25.99 -5.66
CA TYR A 337 14.87 27.12 -6.16
C TYR A 337 14.59 28.41 -5.39
N ALA A 338 13.32 28.71 -5.10
CA ALA A 338 12.96 29.87 -4.28
C ALA A 338 13.55 29.79 -2.86
N LYS A 339 13.59 28.61 -2.25
CA LYS A 339 14.22 28.39 -0.93
C LYS A 339 15.74 28.59 -0.94
N ARG A 340 16.38 28.26 -2.05
CA ARG A 340 17.81 28.49 -2.28
C ARG A 340 18.14 29.92 -2.73
N GLY A 341 17.13 30.77 -2.96
CA GLY A 341 17.32 32.13 -3.46
C GLY A 341 17.66 32.22 -4.96
N LEU A 342 17.47 31.13 -5.70
CA LEU A 342 17.65 31.04 -7.15
C LEU A 342 16.38 31.54 -7.83
N TRP A 343 16.19 32.86 -7.82
CA TRP A 343 14.90 33.48 -8.14
C TRP A 343 14.54 33.38 -9.62
N ASP A 344 15.50 33.45 -10.54
CA ASP A 344 15.25 33.36 -11.99
C ASP A 344 14.83 31.94 -12.39
N GLU A 345 15.52 30.94 -11.86
CA GLU A 345 15.19 29.53 -12.05
C GLU A 345 13.84 29.19 -11.42
N ALA A 346 13.55 29.74 -10.23
CA ALA A 346 12.24 29.61 -9.60
C ALA A 346 11.14 30.19 -10.49
N ILE A 347 11.32 31.38 -11.05
CA ILE A 347 10.34 32.01 -11.96
C ILE A 347 10.09 31.10 -13.17
N SER A 348 11.15 30.62 -13.83
CA SER A 348 11.03 29.73 -14.99
C SER A 348 10.18 28.49 -14.71
N GLN A 349 10.41 27.82 -13.58
CA GLN A 349 9.64 26.63 -13.20
C GLN A 349 8.20 26.96 -12.80
N LEU A 350 7.98 28.06 -12.08
CA LEU A 350 6.63 28.46 -11.66
C LEU A 350 5.79 28.97 -12.84
N ASP A 351 6.39 29.60 -13.83
CA ASP A 351 5.72 29.95 -15.10
C ASP A 351 5.27 28.69 -15.85
N ARG A 352 6.08 27.62 -15.84
CA ARG A 352 5.66 26.32 -16.38
C ARG A 352 4.47 25.75 -15.61
N VAL A 353 4.44 25.87 -14.28
CA VAL A 353 3.27 25.49 -13.48
C VAL A 353 2.03 26.30 -13.88
N ILE A 354 2.16 27.60 -14.13
CA ILE A 354 1.03 28.44 -14.57
C ILE A 354 0.56 28.06 -15.97
N ALA A 355 1.48 27.74 -16.89
CA ALA A 355 1.11 27.29 -18.23
C ALA A 355 0.27 26.00 -18.17
N LEU A 356 0.62 25.07 -17.27
CA LEU A 356 -0.10 23.81 -17.07
C LEU A 356 -1.37 23.99 -16.20
N GLN A 357 -1.32 24.90 -15.23
CA GLN A 357 -2.35 25.13 -14.20
C GLN A 357 -2.50 26.64 -13.93
N PRO A 358 -3.25 27.38 -14.76
CA PRO A 358 -3.35 28.85 -14.69
C PRO A 358 -3.83 29.40 -13.34
N TYR A 359 -4.62 28.60 -12.62
CA TYR A 359 -5.21 28.95 -11.33
C TYR A 359 -4.43 28.41 -10.11
N SER A 360 -3.17 27.99 -10.30
CA SER A 360 -2.31 27.53 -9.20
C SER A 360 -1.94 28.68 -8.26
N GLY A 361 -2.70 28.84 -7.18
CA GLY A 361 -2.45 29.89 -6.18
C GLY A 361 -1.07 29.79 -5.53
N PHE A 362 -0.53 28.57 -5.40
CA PHE A 362 0.83 28.33 -4.94
C PHE A 362 1.86 28.95 -5.88
N ALA A 363 1.73 28.72 -7.20
CA ALA A 363 2.68 29.24 -8.18
C ALA A 363 2.69 30.77 -8.19
N HIS A 364 1.50 31.38 -8.20
CA HIS A 364 1.35 32.84 -8.12
C HIS A 364 1.91 33.43 -6.82
N PHE A 365 1.78 32.74 -5.69
CA PHE A 365 2.37 33.19 -4.43
C PHE A 365 3.90 33.21 -4.49
N TRP A 366 4.52 32.12 -4.96
CA TRP A 366 5.98 32.01 -5.03
C TRP A 366 6.59 32.90 -6.11
N LEU A 367 5.89 33.15 -7.22
CA LEU A 367 6.29 34.20 -8.17
C LEU A 367 6.26 35.58 -7.52
N GLY A 368 5.25 35.87 -6.71
CA GLY A 368 5.20 37.10 -5.92
C GLY A 368 6.40 37.25 -4.98
N GLU A 369 6.87 36.17 -4.35
CA GLU A 369 8.08 36.18 -3.53
C GLU A 369 9.33 36.39 -4.39
N ALA A 370 9.47 35.67 -5.51
CA ALA A 370 10.61 35.82 -6.41
C ALA A 370 10.72 37.25 -6.98
N TYR A 371 9.63 37.80 -7.51
CA TYR A 371 9.58 39.19 -7.99
C TYR A 371 9.84 40.21 -6.88
N PHE A 372 9.35 39.96 -5.66
CA PHE A 372 9.66 40.81 -4.50
C PHE A 372 11.17 40.85 -4.22
N HIS A 373 11.84 39.69 -4.24
CA HIS A 373 13.28 39.61 -3.99
C HIS A 373 14.11 40.23 -5.13
N GLN A 374 13.64 40.13 -6.38
CA GLN A 374 14.23 40.80 -7.55
C GLN A 374 13.88 42.30 -7.66
N ARG A 375 13.11 42.86 -6.72
CA ARG A 375 12.66 44.26 -6.73
C ARG A 375 11.70 44.63 -7.86
N ARG A 376 11.06 43.64 -8.47
CA ARG A 376 10.03 43.75 -9.51
C ARG A 376 8.66 43.96 -8.87
N TRP A 377 8.44 45.16 -8.34
CA TRP A 377 7.33 45.44 -7.43
C TRP A 377 5.95 45.35 -8.07
N ASP A 378 5.82 45.70 -9.34
CA ASP A 378 4.55 45.63 -10.07
C ASP A 378 4.11 44.19 -10.27
N GLU A 379 5.02 43.37 -10.78
CA GLU A 379 4.78 41.95 -11.02
C GLU A 379 4.52 41.22 -9.70
N ALA A 380 5.25 41.55 -8.64
CA ALA A 380 4.98 41.01 -7.30
C ALA A 380 3.57 41.36 -6.80
N ILE A 381 3.13 42.61 -6.98
CA ILE A 381 1.77 43.03 -6.59
C ILE A 381 0.71 42.21 -7.35
N GLU A 382 0.86 42.04 -8.66
CA GLU A 382 -0.14 41.29 -9.43
C GLU A 382 -0.12 39.81 -9.09
N ALA A 383 1.05 39.19 -8.98
CA ALA A 383 1.19 37.79 -8.60
C ALA A 383 0.53 37.50 -7.23
N TYR A 384 0.77 38.33 -6.21
CA TYR A 384 0.07 38.19 -4.93
C TYR A 384 -1.44 38.43 -5.01
N ARG A 385 -1.91 39.32 -5.90
CA ARG A 385 -3.36 39.52 -6.12
C ARG A 385 -3.99 38.29 -6.75
N VAL A 386 -3.34 37.69 -7.76
CA VAL A 386 -3.81 36.46 -8.40
C VAL A 386 -3.81 35.32 -7.38
N ALA A 387 -2.74 35.16 -6.59
CA ALA A 387 -2.68 34.14 -5.53
C ALA A 387 -3.86 34.25 -4.54
N LEU A 388 -4.24 35.47 -4.14
CA LEU A 388 -5.41 35.72 -3.29
C LEU A 388 -6.75 35.37 -3.98
N ARG A 389 -6.87 35.61 -5.29
CA ARG A 389 -8.03 35.20 -6.10
C ARG A 389 -8.13 33.68 -6.23
N CYS A 390 -7.00 33.01 -6.40
CA CYS A 390 -6.85 31.55 -6.44
C CYS A 390 -6.94 30.85 -5.07
N GLY A 391 -7.36 31.56 -4.01
CA GLY A 391 -7.67 30.95 -2.72
C GLY A 391 -6.57 31.00 -1.66
N VAL A 392 -5.36 31.49 -1.96
CA VAL A 392 -4.26 31.62 -0.97
C VAL A 392 -4.48 32.84 -0.06
N ARG A 393 -5.54 32.80 0.74
CA ARG A 393 -5.99 33.88 1.62
C ARG A 393 -5.24 33.89 2.97
N THR A 394 -3.95 33.65 2.94
CA THR A 394 -3.09 33.61 4.13
C THR A 394 -2.75 35.01 4.63
N VAL A 395 -2.43 35.12 5.92
CA VAL A 395 -1.94 36.37 6.53
C VAL A 395 -0.64 36.82 5.88
N THR A 396 0.22 35.87 5.52
CA THR A 396 1.52 36.12 4.86
C THR A 396 1.33 36.83 3.51
N THR A 397 0.51 36.30 2.61
CA THR A 397 0.23 36.90 1.30
C THR A 397 -0.34 38.31 1.43
N ARG A 398 -1.30 38.51 2.33
CA ARG A 398 -1.88 39.85 2.58
C ARG A 398 -0.87 40.82 3.16
N ARG A 399 0.00 40.37 4.07
CA ARG A 399 1.07 41.19 4.66
C ARG A 399 2.10 41.60 3.60
N ARG A 400 2.51 40.68 2.72
CA ARG A 400 3.42 40.95 1.60
C ARG A 400 2.85 42.00 0.66
N LEU A 401 1.60 41.81 0.22
CA LEU A 401 0.89 42.75 -0.64
C LEU A 401 0.69 44.12 0.06
N GLY A 402 0.32 44.12 1.35
CA GLY A 402 0.19 45.34 2.15
C GLY A 402 1.49 46.12 2.26
N ARG A 403 2.63 45.44 2.44
CA ARG A 403 3.96 46.05 2.47
C ARG A 403 4.33 46.72 1.15
N LEU A 404 4.01 46.06 0.03
CA LEU A 404 4.22 46.61 -1.30
C LEU A 404 3.36 47.86 -1.56
N TYR A 405 2.09 47.84 -1.12
CA TYR A 405 1.24 49.02 -1.20
C TYR A 405 1.72 50.18 -0.32
N LEU A 406 2.22 49.92 0.90
CA LEU A 406 2.84 50.96 1.74
C LEU A 406 4.02 51.61 1.03
N ARG A 407 4.89 50.80 0.42
CA ARG A 407 6.05 51.31 -0.31
C ARG A 407 5.66 52.22 -1.47
N ARG A 408 4.54 51.92 -2.13
CA ARG A 408 3.92 52.76 -3.17
C ARG A 408 3.07 53.91 -2.63
N ARG A 409 3.10 54.17 -1.31
CA ARG A 409 2.28 55.19 -0.64
C ARG A 409 0.77 55.01 -0.86
N ASN A 410 0.33 53.80 -1.21
CA ASN A 410 -1.10 53.47 -1.33
C ASN A 410 -1.65 52.98 0.02
N PHE A 411 -1.75 53.91 0.96
CA PHE A 411 -2.10 53.61 2.36
C PHE A 411 -3.47 52.97 2.50
N HIS A 412 -4.45 53.37 1.67
CA HIS A 412 -5.79 52.80 1.68
C HIS A 412 -5.79 51.31 1.31
N LYS A 413 -5.12 50.94 0.20
CA LYS A 413 -5.01 49.52 -0.21
C LYS A 413 -4.20 48.71 0.79
N ALA A 414 -3.12 49.29 1.34
CA ALA A 414 -2.32 48.64 2.38
C ALA A 414 -3.13 48.31 3.64
N LEU A 415 -3.85 49.31 4.17
CA LEU A 415 -4.71 49.15 5.36
C LEU A 415 -5.80 48.10 5.14
N LYS A 416 -6.40 48.07 3.95
CA LYS A 416 -7.37 47.03 3.57
C LYS A 416 -6.75 45.64 3.67
N GLN A 417 -5.55 45.43 3.12
CA GLN A 417 -4.89 44.11 3.19
C GLN A 417 -4.55 43.71 4.62
N TYR A 418 -4.02 44.62 5.44
CA TYR A 418 -3.73 44.32 6.84
C TYR A 418 -4.99 43.99 7.65
N ARG A 419 -6.09 44.74 7.47
CA ARG A 419 -7.38 44.45 8.10
C ARG A 419 -7.92 43.08 7.70
N MET A 420 -7.83 42.73 6.42
CA MET A 420 -8.26 41.42 5.93
C MET A 420 -7.35 40.28 6.43
N GLY A 421 -6.06 40.54 6.67
CA GLY A 421 -5.14 39.58 7.30
C GLY A 421 -5.43 39.36 8.79
N LEU A 422 -5.81 40.42 9.52
CA LEU A 422 -6.12 40.36 10.95
C LEU A 422 -7.46 39.66 11.26
N ARG A 423 -8.45 39.76 10.36
CA ARG A 423 -9.73 39.05 10.50
C ARG A 423 -9.63 37.53 10.36
N ALA A 424 -8.48 37.00 9.92
CA ALA A 424 -8.24 35.56 9.81
C ALA A 424 -7.96 34.87 11.18
N TRP A 425 -7.87 35.65 12.27
CA TRP A 425 -7.88 35.11 13.64
C TRP A 425 -9.32 35.18 14.17
N GLY A 426 -9.89 34.04 14.55
CA GLY A 426 -11.24 33.96 15.11
C GLY A 426 -11.47 34.93 16.27
N TRP A 427 -12.73 35.32 16.48
CA TRP A 427 -13.20 36.36 17.42
C TRP A 427 -12.58 36.28 18.83
N ARG A 428 -12.22 35.08 19.32
CA ARG A 428 -11.55 34.86 20.61
C ARG A 428 -10.21 35.60 20.75
N THR A 429 -9.43 35.70 19.68
CA THR A 429 -8.12 36.37 19.73
C THR A 429 -8.23 37.90 19.66
N LEU A 430 -9.29 38.40 19.02
CA LEU A 430 -9.64 39.83 18.99
C LEU A 430 -10.02 40.34 20.39
N ILE A 431 -10.66 39.51 21.22
CA ILE A 431 -10.96 39.83 22.62
C ILE A 431 -9.67 39.89 23.45
N TRP A 432 -8.74 38.94 23.25
CA TRP A 432 -7.45 38.91 23.92
C TRP A 432 -6.58 40.14 23.59
N ILE A 433 -6.49 40.54 22.32
CA ILE A 433 -5.74 41.75 21.91
C ILE A 433 -6.42 43.04 22.40
N ARG A 434 -7.76 43.11 22.42
CA ARG A 434 -8.52 44.27 22.92
C ARG A 434 -8.35 44.46 24.44
N SER A 435 -8.15 43.38 25.18
CA SER A 435 -7.81 43.44 26.62
C SER A 435 -6.40 44.02 26.84
N ARG A 436 -5.42 43.64 26.01
CA ARG A 436 -4.02 44.08 26.13
C ARG A 436 -3.77 45.49 25.61
N SER A 437 -4.46 45.90 24.53
CA SER A 437 -4.33 47.24 23.94
C SER A 437 -4.89 48.36 24.81
N ARG A 438 -5.88 48.07 25.67
CA ARG A 438 -6.37 49.02 26.70
C ARG A 438 -5.29 49.37 27.73
N THR A 439 -4.42 48.43 28.07
CA THR A 439 -3.29 48.64 28.99
C THR A 439 -2.17 49.46 28.33
N LEU A 440 -1.92 49.23 27.03
CA LEU A 440 -0.91 49.97 26.27
C LEU A 440 -1.36 51.43 25.99
N PHE A 441 -2.64 51.65 25.68
CA PHE A 441 -3.19 52.99 25.45
C PHE A 441 -3.24 53.85 26.72
N LYS A 442 -3.49 53.24 27.91
CA LYS A 442 -3.42 53.94 29.20
C LYS A 442 -1.99 54.36 29.59
N ARG A 443 -0.97 53.65 29.10
CA ARG A 443 0.44 54.00 29.34
C ARG A 443 0.87 55.18 28.46
N LEU A 444 0.48 55.17 27.19
CA LEU A 444 0.76 56.24 26.23
C LEU A 444 -0.03 57.55 26.49
N SER A 445 -1.20 57.47 27.14
CA SER A 445 -1.95 58.67 27.54
C SER A 445 -1.40 59.34 28.81
N ARG A 446 -0.65 58.61 29.66
CA ARG A 446 0.03 59.18 30.85
C ARG A 446 1.32 59.91 30.47
N GLU A 447 2.07 59.41 29.48
CA GLU A 447 3.27 60.08 28.96
C GLU A 447 2.97 61.40 28.21
N ARG A 448 1.72 61.61 27.76
CA ARG A 448 1.28 62.89 27.17
C ARG A 448 0.94 63.98 28.20
N GLN A 449 0.72 63.64 29.47
CA GLN A 449 0.44 64.63 30.53
C GLN A 449 1.68 65.12 31.27
N SER A 450 2.84 64.47 31.11
CA SER A 450 4.10 64.86 31.75
C SER A 450 5.03 65.72 30.87
N CYS A 451 4.64 66.02 29.62
CA CYS A 451 5.39 66.91 28.72
C CYS A 451 4.70 68.25 28.46
N SER A 452 3.78 68.65 29.34
CA SER A 452 3.17 69.98 29.34
C SER A 452 3.14 70.52 30.77
N LEU A 453 4.30 70.95 31.25
CA LEU A 453 4.53 72.02 32.23
C LEU A 453 5.99 72.47 32.11
#